data_AF-J3HZK3-F1
#
_entry.id   AF-J3HZK3-F1
#
_cell.length_a   1.000
_cell.length_b   1.000
_cell.length_c   1.000
_cell.angle_alpha   90.00
_cell.angle_beta   90.00
_cell.angle_gamma   90.00
#
_symmetry.space_group_name_H-M   'P 1'
#
loop_
_entity.id
_entity.type
_entity.pdbx_description
1 polymer ?
#
loop_
_entity_poly.entity_id
_entity_poly.type
_entity_poly.pdbx_seq_one_letter_code
_entity_poly.pdbx_strand_id
1 'polypeptide(L)' 'MFRVAGIAALVVVVSAIDAVAAPSAETARKCMHYSYIAFPYKRPGAVRMSGDRQAYFKDCVAKDGNVPEPAAVQEQ' A
#
# COMPACT_ATOMS: atom_id res chain seq x y z
N MET A 1 21.24 -21.19 -50.31
CA MET A 1 19.78 -21.37 -50.13
C MET A 1 19.64 -22.52 -49.14
N PHE A 2 19.39 -22.32 -47.86
CA PHE A 2 18.10 -22.02 -47.24
C PHE A 2 18.31 -21.21 -45.95
N ARG A 3 17.57 -20.10 -45.83
CA ARG A 3 17.42 -19.36 -44.57
C ARG A 3 16.39 -20.09 -43.72
N VAL A 4 16.73 -20.47 -42.49
CA VAL A 4 15.74 -20.73 -41.45
C VAL A 4 16.19 -19.95 -40.23
N ALA A 5 15.83 -18.67 -40.23
CA ALA A 5 15.87 -17.83 -39.04
C ALA A 5 14.74 -18.31 -38.13
N GLY A 6 15.06 -19.15 -37.14
CA GLY A 6 14.12 -19.56 -36.11
C GLY A 6 13.79 -18.37 -35.23
N ILE A 7 12.60 -17.78 -35.43
CA ILE A 7 12.06 -16.75 -34.55
C ILE A 7 11.64 -17.46 -33.27
N ALA A 8 12.46 -17.35 -32.23
CA ALA A 8 12.08 -17.76 -30.88
C ALA A 8 10.91 -16.89 -30.42
N ALA A 9 9.70 -17.45 -30.40
CA ALA A 9 8.52 -16.78 -29.88
C ALA A 9 8.70 -16.55 -28.37
N LEU A 10 8.97 -15.31 -27.99
CA LEU A 10 9.01 -14.86 -26.61
C LEU A 10 7.56 -14.82 -26.10
N VAL A 11 7.11 -15.91 -25.46
CA VAL A 11 5.80 -15.96 -24.81
C VAL A 11 5.85 -15.04 -23.58
N VAL A 12 5.38 -13.80 -23.75
CA VAL A 12 5.15 -12.88 -22.63
C VAL A 12 3.97 -13.41 -21.85
N VAL A 13 4.25 -14.12 -20.75
CA VAL A 13 3.22 -14.47 -19.75
C VAL A 13 2.83 -13.16 -19.07
N VAL A 14 1.80 -12.50 -19.61
CA VAL A 14 1.08 -11.44 -18.91
C VAL A 14 0.28 -12.14 -17.83
N SER A 15 0.90 -12.34 -16.66
CA SER A 15 0.15 -12.58 -15.43
C SER A 15 -0.84 -11.44 -15.29
N ALA A 16 -2.14 -11.78 -15.25
CA ALA A 16 -3.20 -10.83 -14.96
C ALA A 16 -2.89 -10.20 -13.61
N ILE A 17 -2.26 -9.04 -13.63
CA ILE A 17 -2.15 -8.20 -12.45
C ILE A 17 -3.57 -7.71 -12.27
N ASP A 18 -4.29 -8.28 -11.31
CA ASP A 18 -5.56 -7.70 -10.85
C ASP A 18 -5.33 -6.20 -10.76
N ALA A 19 -6.04 -5.45 -11.60
CA ALA A 19 -5.96 -4.01 -11.61
C ALA A 19 -6.58 -3.55 -10.29
N VAL A 20 -5.76 -3.52 -9.23
CA VAL A 20 -6.11 -2.91 -7.95
C VAL A 20 -6.30 -1.45 -8.30
N ALA A 21 -7.56 -1.07 -8.54
CA ALA A 21 -7.94 0.30 -8.74
C ALA A 21 -7.28 1.10 -7.62
N ALA A 22 -6.45 2.08 -8.00
CA ALA A 22 -5.82 2.94 -7.01
C ALA A 22 -6.93 3.52 -6.12
N PRO A 23 -6.72 3.62 -4.80
CA PRO A 23 -7.74 4.18 -3.91
C PRO A 23 -8.16 5.56 -4.42
N SER A 24 -9.43 5.91 -4.19
CA SER A 24 -9.87 7.29 -4.43
C SER A 24 -8.98 8.25 -3.64
N ALA A 25 -8.78 9.47 -4.16
CA ALA A 25 -7.97 10.47 -3.47
C ALA A 25 -8.54 10.79 -2.07
N GLU A 26 -9.86 10.64 -1.90
CA GLU A 26 -10.61 10.84 -0.67
C GLU A 26 -10.24 9.76 0.36
N THR A 27 -10.33 8.49 -0.04
CA THR A 27 -9.95 7.32 0.76
C THR A 27 -8.48 7.40 1.15
N ALA A 28 -7.60 7.71 0.20
CA ALA A 28 -6.16 7.84 0.46
C ALA A 28 -5.87 8.94 1.50
N ARG A 29 -6.51 10.11 1.40
CA ARG A 29 -6.36 11.21 2.37
C ARG A 29 -6.85 10.80 3.76
N LYS A 30 -8.04 10.19 3.85
CA LYS A 30 -8.61 9.71 5.11
C LYS A 30 -7.69 8.69 5.79
N CYS A 31 -7.23 7.69 5.05
CA CYS A 31 -6.35 6.65 5.56
C CYS A 31 -4.97 7.18 5.97
N MET A 32 -4.43 8.15 5.23
CA MET A 32 -3.21 8.84 5.65
C MET A 32 -3.42 9.54 6.99
N HIS A 33 -4.47 10.34 7.11
CA HIS A 33 -4.79 11.08 8.33
C HIS A 33 -4.95 10.15 9.54
N TYR A 34 -5.75 9.09 9.40
CA TYR A 34 -5.96 8.11 10.45
C TYR A 34 -4.68 7.37 10.84
N SER A 35 -3.79 7.09 9.87
CA SER A 35 -2.48 6.50 10.20
C SER A 35 -1.60 7.43 11.06
N TYR A 36 -1.71 8.75 10.90
CA TYR A 36 -1.00 9.71 11.77
C TYR A 36 -1.58 9.77 13.17
N ILE A 37 -2.90 9.61 13.32
CA ILE A 37 -3.57 9.62 14.62
C ILE A 37 -3.29 8.32 15.38
N ALA A 38 -3.43 7.17 14.72
CA ALA A 38 -3.24 5.86 15.33
C ALA A 38 -1.77 5.58 15.70
N PHE A 39 -0.84 6.07 14.87
CA PHE A 39 0.60 5.82 15.02
C PHE A 39 1.38 7.14 14.96
N PRO A 40 1.30 8.00 15.99
CA PRO A 40 1.99 9.28 16.03
C PRO A 40 3.51 9.14 15.88
N TYR A 41 4.17 10.25 15.57
CA TYR A 41 5.62 10.26 15.39
C TYR A 41 6.31 9.83 16.70
N LYS A 42 7.14 8.80 16.62
CA LYS A 42 7.95 8.35 17.76
C LYS A 42 9.38 8.87 17.61
N ARG A 43 10.01 9.23 18.73
CA ARG A 43 11.42 9.65 18.76
C ARG A 43 12.31 8.58 18.12
N PRO A 44 13.32 8.94 17.31
CA PRO A 44 14.30 7.98 16.79
C PRO A 44 14.88 7.11 17.92
N GLY A 45 14.84 5.78 17.74
CA GLY A 45 15.27 4.80 18.74
C GLY A 45 14.17 4.34 19.72
N ALA A 46 13.00 4.98 19.75
CA ALA A 46 11.90 4.59 20.65
C ALA A 46 11.16 3.32 20.20
N VAL A 47 11.24 2.95 18.92
CA VAL A 47 10.69 1.70 18.38
C VAL A 47 11.60 1.12 17.30
N ARG A 48 11.63 -0.22 17.19
CA ARG A 48 12.31 -0.89 16.08
C ARG A 48 11.46 -0.70 14.82
N MET A 49 12.01 -0.03 13.80
CA MET A 49 11.47 0.09 12.44
C MET A 49 9.93 0.22 12.37
N SER A 50 9.38 1.44 12.42
CA SER A 50 7.92 1.67 12.32
C SER A 50 7.34 1.25 10.97
N GLY A 51 6.97 -0.02 10.84
CA GLY A 51 6.13 -0.56 9.78
C GLY A 51 4.64 -0.36 10.04
N ASP A 52 4.23 -0.10 11.29
CA ASP A 52 2.83 -0.09 11.72
C ASP A 52 1.98 0.95 11.00
N ARG A 53 2.52 2.15 10.80
CA ARG A 53 1.85 3.23 10.05
C ARG A 53 1.55 2.81 8.61
N GLN A 54 2.53 2.18 7.94
CA GLN A 54 2.35 1.72 6.57
C GLN A 54 1.38 0.56 6.50
N ALA A 55 1.43 -0.36 7.47
CA ALA A 55 0.51 -1.48 7.58
C ALA A 55 -0.94 -0.99 7.78
N TYR A 56 -1.15 -0.03 8.68
CA TYR A 56 -2.45 0.59 8.91
C TYR A 56 -2.98 1.29 7.66
N PHE A 57 -2.15 2.07 6.96
CA PHE A 57 -2.55 2.73 5.73
C PHE A 57 -3.03 1.71 4.68
N LYS A 58 -2.27 0.63 4.48
CA LYS A 58 -2.61 -0.45 3.53
C LYS A 58 -3.94 -1.12 3.91
N ASP A 59 -4.13 -1.44 5.18
CA ASP A 59 -5.38 -2.03 5.69
C ASP A 59 -6.58 -1.10 5.51
N CYS A 60 -6.42 0.18 5.83
CA CYS A 60 -7.46 1.19 5.66
C CYS A 60 -7.86 1.35 4.18
N VAL A 61 -6.87 1.39 3.28
CA VAL A 61 -7.12 1.46 1.83
C VAL A 61 -7.81 0.19 1.32
N ALA A 62 -7.41 -0.99 1.80
CA ALA A 62 -8.06 -2.25 1.43
C ALA A 62 -9.54 -2.33 1.87
N LYS A 63 -9.92 -1.54 2.87
CA LYS A 63 -11.30 -1.41 3.37
C LYS A 63 -12.03 -0.20 2.80
N ASP A 64 -11.50 0.43 1.76
CA ASP A 64 -12.03 1.66 1.16
C ASP A 64 -12.29 2.79 2.19
N GLY A 65 -11.44 2.89 3.21
CA GLY A 65 -11.61 3.89 4.27
C GLY A 65 -12.78 3.61 5.22
N ASN A 66 -13.45 2.46 5.12
CA ASN A 66 -14.46 1.98 6.07
C ASN A 66 -13.80 1.37 7.32
N VAL A 67 -13.03 2.20 8.02
CA VAL A 67 -12.41 1.89 9.30
C VAL A 67 -12.93 2.86 10.36
N PRO A 68 -13.03 2.42 11.63
CA PRO A 68 -13.40 3.32 12.73
C PRO A 68 -12.37 4.45 12.85
N GLU A 69 -12.84 5.62 13.28
CA GLU A 69 -11.95 6.72 13.61
C GLU A 69 -11.00 6.30 14.75
N PRO A 70 -9.68 6.37 14.53
CA PRO A 70 -8.73 6.02 15.57
C PRO A 70 -8.82 7.04 16.70
N ALA A 71 -8.87 6.55 17.93
CA ALA A 71 -8.67 7.40 19.09
C ALA A 71 -7.28 8.03 18.98
N ALA A 72 -7.21 9.35 19.09
CA ALA A 72 -5.93 10.02 19.27
C ALA A 72 -5.28 9.45 20.53
N VAL A 73 -4.19 8.71 20.36
CA VAL A 73 -3.32 8.38 21.48
C VAL A 73 -2.67 9.70 21.85
N GLN A 74 -3.28 10.41 22.81
CA GLN A 74 -2.61 11.54 23.46
C GLN A 74 -1.31 10.98 24.03
N GLU A 75 -0.19 11.51 23.55
CA GLU A 75 1.15 11.08 23.93
C GLU A 75 1.27 11.02 25.45
N GLN A 76 1.73 9.87 25.97
CA GLN A 76 2.28 9.72 27.31
C GLN A 76 3.77 10.07 27.30
#